data_AF-A0AAU4DCY7-F1
#
_entry.id   AF-A0AAU4DCY7-F1
#
_cell.length_a   1.000
_cell.length_b   1.000
_cell.length_c   1.000
_cell.angle_alpha   90.00
_cell.angle_beta   90.00
_cell.angle_gamma   90.00
#
_symmetry.space_group_name_H-M   'P 1'
#
loop_
_entity.id
_entity.type
_entity.pdbx_description
1 polymer ?
#
loop_
_entity_poly.entity_id
_entity_poly.type
_entity_poly.pdbx_seq_one_letter_code
_entity_poly.pdbx_strand_id
1 'polypeptide(L)'
;MTGNAEVPVSCTRLRDLLPDYPSNLTGEEVDAARDLYCAVRSDTTARYRRDWRTSDLDASAADAARWYAATDEILRVMEGMVEEERRAVRALYRKPGVLPRAFWKARRAPGNRRRARHHGTMERLRDRALTAYREYREQAGDLTPLVQAERERHERRLHELRARMEEERREREPGERAARAAAMTGAPGEPVWAYTVHEHTSTLPRRFEISLQTVSEVRDTGRGLVRTGLTPEEVQAALTEERERDRYIAVLWSRETGLALREWHESGRETGAWQELTGVLVDPWPRITEQSRWKQHFHGPSSNYFSPGGFGA
;
A
#
# COMPACT_ATOMS: atom_id res chain seq x y z
N MET A 1 -3.19 23.13 41.05
CA MET A 1 -3.65 22.18 40.01
C MET A 1 -2.80 22.39 38.76
N THR A 2 -1.61 21.79 38.72
CA THR A 2 -0.79 21.73 37.51
C THR A 2 -1.35 20.61 36.66
N GLY A 3 -2.08 20.95 35.59
CA GLY A 3 -2.51 19.95 34.61
C GLY A 3 -1.26 19.26 34.07
N ASN A 4 -1.19 17.93 34.19
CA ASN A 4 -0.15 17.16 33.53
C ASN A 4 -0.31 17.41 32.03
N ALA A 5 0.66 18.11 31.43
CA ALA A 5 0.65 18.34 29.99
C ALA A 5 0.70 16.97 29.29
N GLU A 6 -0.32 16.70 28.48
CA GLU A 6 -0.33 15.56 27.58
C GLU A 6 0.63 15.84 26.43
N VAL A 7 1.43 14.83 26.09
CA VAL A 7 2.44 14.90 25.03
C VAL A 7 2.11 13.81 24.01
N PRO A 8 2.12 14.13 22.70
CA PRO A 8 1.93 13.12 21.68
C PRO A 8 3.14 12.17 21.66
N VAL A 9 2.86 10.88 21.66
CA VAL A 9 3.83 9.79 21.60
C VAL A 9 3.57 8.97 20.34
N SER A 10 4.56 8.88 19.47
CA SER A 10 4.49 7.99 18.32
C SER A 10 4.88 6.57 18.72
N CYS A 11 3.96 5.64 18.51
CA CYS A 11 4.10 4.25 18.92
C CYS A 11 4.24 3.31 17.72
N THR A 12 5.07 2.28 17.87
CA THR A 12 5.24 1.19 16.89
C THR A 12 5.50 -0.14 17.56
N ARG A 13 5.49 -1.23 16.80
CA ARG A 13 5.87 -2.54 17.36
C ARG A 13 7.38 -2.67 17.42
N LEU A 14 7.86 -3.31 18.48
CA LEU A 14 9.29 -3.51 18.70
C LEU A 14 9.95 -4.30 17.55
N ARG A 15 9.24 -5.26 16.95
CA ARG A 15 9.70 -6.00 15.77
C ARG A 15 10.00 -5.14 14.55
N ASP A 16 9.35 -3.99 14.42
CA ASP A 16 9.48 -3.10 13.26
C ASP A 16 10.72 -2.20 13.41
N LEU A 17 11.17 -1.95 14.65
CA LEU A 17 12.43 -1.25 14.96
C LEU A 17 13.66 -2.17 14.86
N LEU A 18 13.46 -3.49 14.97
CA LEU A 18 14.52 -4.49 15.02
C LEU A 18 14.39 -5.53 13.88
N PRO A 19 14.48 -5.13 12.60
CA PRO A 19 14.25 -6.04 11.47
C PRO A 19 15.36 -7.08 11.28
N ASP A 20 16.62 -6.74 11.60
CA ASP A 20 17.81 -7.57 11.34
C ASP A 20 18.26 -8.41 12.54
N TYR A 21 17.30 -8.80 13.40
CA TYR A 21 17.59 -9.49 14.65
C TYR A 21 18.15 -10.92 14.44
N PRO A 22 19.07 -11.40 15.29
CA PRO A 22 19.68 -12.72 15.19
C PRO A 22 18.65 -13.81 14.85
N SER A 23 18.87 -14.55 13.76
CA SER A 23 17.97 -15.62 13.27
C SER A 23 17.74 -16.76 14.27
N ASN A 24 18.42 -16.73 15.41
CA ASN A 24 18.45 -17.78 16.42
C ASN A 24 17.62 -17.44 17.67
N LEU A 25 17.02 -16.24 17.74
CA LEU A 25 16.09 -15.87 18.81
C LEU A 25 14.66 -16.22 18.38
N THR A 26 14.27 -17.45 18.65
CA THR A 26 12.91 -17.95 18.42
C THR A 26 12.31 -18.46 19.73
N GLY A 27 10.98 -18.40 19.82
CA GLY A 27 10.21 -18.88 20.96
C GLY A 27 9.06 -17.92 21.30
N GLU A 28 8.02 -18.49 21.90
CA GLU A 28 6.78 -17.77 22.24
C GLU A 28 7.01 -16.50 23.05
N GLU A 29 7.95 -16.54 24.01
CA GLU A 29 8.29 -15.37 24.83
C GLU A 29 8.92 -14.24 24.01
N VAL A 30 9.77 -14.58 23.03
CA VAL A 30 10.41 -13.60 22.13
C VAL A 30 9.37 -13.03 21.19
N ASP A 31 8.50 -13.87 20.61
CA ASP A 31 7.46 -13.43 19.68
C ASP A 31 6.44 -12.52 20.38
N ALA A 32 6.01 -12.88 21.59
CA ALA A 32 5.14 -12.04 22.41
C ALA A 32 5.78 -10.69 22.75
N ALA A 33 7.08 -10.67 23.07
CA ALA A 33 7.79 -9.42 23.38
C ALA A 33 7.99 -8.54 22.12
N ARG A 34 8.21 -9.16 20.96
CA ARG A 34 8.36 -8.47 19.67
C ARG A 34 7.09 -7.78 19.20
N ASP A 35 5.92 -8.30 19.59
CA ASP A 35 4.62 -7.70 19.30
C ASP A 35 4.20 -6.58 20.27
N LEU A 36 4.98 -6.32 21.32
CA LEU A 36 4.75 -5.17 22.19
C LEU A 36 4.95 -3.85 21.45
N TYR A 37 4.13 -2.86 21.81
CA TYR A 37 4.32 -1.48 21.35
C TYR A 37 5.45 -0.82 22.14
N CYS A 38 6.14 0.10 21.46
CA CYS A 38 7.23 0.93 21.95
C CYS A 38 7.07 2.37 21.49
N ALA A 39 7.57 3.29 22.30
CA ALA A 39 7.50 4.73 22.06
C ALA A 39 8.77 5.19 21.35
N VAL A 40 8.63 5.93 20.25
CA VAL A 40 9.75 6.32 19.40
C VAL A 40 9.82 7.83 19.26
N ARG A 41 11.01 8.40 19.50
CA ARG A 41 11.27 9.83 19.29
C ARG A 41 11.50 10.09 17.81
N SER A 42 11.09 11.26 17.33
CA SER A 42 11.14 11.65 15.91
C SER A 42 12.55 11.57 15.30
N ASP A 43 13.62 11.73 16.09
CA ASP A 43 15.01 11.59 15.68
C ASP A 43 15.46 10.12 15.53
N THR A 44 14.99 9.22 16.40
CA THR A 44 15.23 7.77 16.30
C THR A 44 14.63 7.19 15.00
N THR A 45 13.54 7.79 14.51
CA THR A 45 12.84 7.36 13.28
C THR A 45 13.68 7.47 12.00
N ALA A 46 14.65 8.40 11.97
CA ALA A 46 15.46 8.65 10.77
C ALA A 46 16.34 7.45 10.40
N ARG A 47 16.75 6.65 11.40
CA ARG A 47 17.63 5.50 11.22
C ARG A 47 16.91 4.24 10.74
N TYR A 48 15.59 4.16 10.92
CA TYR A 48 14.77 2.98 10.65
C TYR A 48 13.62 3.25 9.64
N ARG A 49 13.80 4.22 8.73
CA ARG A 49 12.82 4.64 7.70
C ARG A 49 12.42 3.51 6.72
N ARG A 50 11.55 2.60 7.16
CA ARG A 50 10.66 1.82 6.30
C ARG A 50 9.23 2.05 6.78
N ASP A 51 8.45 2.80 6.01
CA ASP A 51 6.97 2.84 5.95
C ASP A 51 6.21 2.23 7.14
N TRP A 52 6.44 2.70 8.35
CA TRP A 52 5.84 2.14 9.56
C TRP A 52 4.60 2.94 9.92
N ARG A 53 3.50 2.23 10.18
CA ARG A 53 2.22 2.81 10.62
C ARG A 53 2.37 3.20 12.08
N THR A 54 2.82 4.42 12.35
CA THR A 54 2.79 5.01 13.69
C THR A 54 1.35 5.11 14.17
N SER A 55 1.10 4.71 15.41
CA SER A 55 -0.10 5.12 16.13
C SER A 55 0.31 6.24 17.07
N ASP A 56 -0.30 7.40 16.92
CA ASP A 56 -0.06 8.51 17.84
C ASP A 56 -0.99 8.36 19.05
N LEU A 57 -0.40 8.51 20.24
CA LEU A 57 -1.08 8.40 21.53
C LEU A 57 -0.74 9.62 22.37
N ASP A 58 -1.75 10.28 22.92
CA ASP A 58 -1.54 11.32 23.92
C ASP A 58 -1.33 10.66 25.29
N ALA A 59 -0.22 11.00 25.94
CA ALA A 59 0.16 10.44 27.24
C ALA A 59 0.73 11.50 28.17
N SER A 60 0.75 11.21 29.47
CA SER A 60 1.42 12.09 30.42
C SER A 60 2.91 12.19 30.09
N ALA A 61 3.51 13.37 30.30
CA ALA A 61 4.95 13.54 30.08
C ALA A 61 5.83 12.53 30.85
N ALA A 62 5.37 12.07 32.03
CA ALA A 62 6.07 11.08 32.83
C ALA A 62 6.02 9.67 32.21
N ASP A 63 4.85 9.24 31.72
CA ASP A 63 4.71 7.95 31.04
C ASP A 63 5.45 7.94 29.71
N ALA A 64 5.33 9.01 28.94
CA ALA A 64 6.08 9.19 27.70
C ALA A 64 7.60 9.05 27.94
N ALA A 65 8.14 9.76 28.94
CA ALA A 65 9.56 9.67 29.29
C ALA A 65 9.98 8.27 29.73
N ARG A 66 9.14 7.57 30.52
CA ARG A 66 9.39 6.17 30.92
C ARG A 66 9.45 5.24 29.71
N TRP A 67 8.48 5.33 28.80
CA TRP A 67 8.42 4.48 27.61
C TRP A 67 9.57 4.74 26.65
N TYR A 68 9.97 6.01 26.45
CA TYR A 68 11.15 6.33 25.65
C TYR A 68 12.42 5.75 26.28
N ALA A 69 12.62 5.91 27.59
CA ALA A 69 13.78 5.36 28.28
C ALA A 69 13.85 3.83 28.17
N ALA A 70 12.71 3.14 28.35
CA ALA A 70 12.63 1.68 28.17
C ALA A 70 12.96 1.26 26.73
N THR A 71 12.47 2.01 25.74
CA THR A 71 12.73 1.75 24.32
C THR A 71 14.20 1.97 23.97
N ASP A 72 14.80 3.06 24.44
CA ASP A 72 16.22 3.35 24.20
C ASP A 72 17.13 2.29 24.84
N GLU A 73 16.79 1.82 26.05
CA GLU A 73 17.56 0.80 26.75
C GLU A 73 17.51 -0.55 26.02
N ILE A 74 16.32 -1.01 25.60
CA ILE A 74 16.22 -2.28 24.87
C ILE A 74 16.95 -2.18 23.53
N LEU A 75 16.82 -1.08 22.78
CA LEU A 75 17.54 -0.88 21.52
C LEU A 75 19.06 -0.91 21.74
N ARG A 76 19.56 -0.27 22.80
CA ARG A 76 20.99 -0.28 23.16
C ARG A 76 21.50 -1.68 23.49
N VAL A 77 20.77 -2.44 24.30
CA VAL A 77 21.11 -3.84 24.60
C VAL A 77 21.13 -4.65 23.31
N MET A 78 20.11 -4.46 22.48
CA MET A 78 19.93 -5.20 21.25
C MET A 78 21.03 -4.92 20.22
N GLU A 79 21.46 -3.67 20.06
CA GLU A 79 22.60 -3.30 19.19
C GLU A 79 23.91 -3.91 19.68
N GLY A 80 24.14 -3.89 21.00
CA GLY A 80 25.32 -4.51 21.62
C GLY A 80 25.38 -6.01 21.35
N MET A 81 24.23 -6.68 21.39
CA MET A 81 24.12 -8.10 21.07
C MET A 81 24.42 -8.42 19.60
N VAL A 82 23.91 -7.63 18.66
CA VAL A 82 24.19 -7.80 17.22
C VAL A 82 25.69 -7.68 16.94
N GLU A 83 26.37 -6.70 17.54
CA GLU A 83 27.81 -6.55 17.37
C GLU A 83 28.60 -7.71 18.01
N GLU A 84 28.17 -8.21 19.17
CA GLU A 84 28.77 -9.37 19.82
C GLU A 84 28.57 -10.67 19.00
N GLU A 85 27.39 -10.90 18.45
CA GLU A 85 27.11 -12.01 17.54
C GLU A 85 28.01 -11.92 16.29
N ARG A 86 28.09 -10.74 15.65
CA ARG A 86 28.97 -10.52 14.49
C ARG A 86 30.43 -10.84 14.83
N ARG A 87 30.90 -10.54 16.05
CA ARG A 87 32.25 -10.91 16.50
C ARG A 87 32.39 -12.42 16.71
N ALA A 88 31.41 -13.07 17.33
CA ALA A 88 31.41 -14.51 17.58
C ALA A 88 31.40 -15.31 16.26
N VAL A 89 30.55 -14.91 15.31
CA VAL A 89 30.48 -15.47 13.95
C VAL A 89 31.81 -15.28 13.22
N ARG A 90 32.38 -14.07 13.22
CA ARG A 90 33.71 -13.81 12.63
C ARG A 90 34.81 -14.67 13.25
N ALA A 91 34.78 -14.87 14.57
CA ALA A 91 35.75 -15.72 15.28
C ALA A 91 35.59 -17.21 14.94
N LEU A 92 34.36 -17.68 14.71
CA LEU A 92 34.07 -19.05 14.27
C LEU A 92 34.64 -19.32 12.87
N TYR A 93 34.43 -18.39 11.93
CA TYR A 93 34.84 -18.54 10.52
C TYR A 93 36.27 -18.05 10.21
N ARG A 94 37.05 -17.61 11.20
CA ARG A 94 38.45 -17.20 11.00
C ARG A 94 39.28 -18.38 10.46
N LYS A 95 39.67 -18.31 9.18
CA LYS A 95 40.49 -19.32 8.50
C LYS A 95 41.77 -19.61 9.31
N PRO A 96 42.06 -20.87 9.65
CA PRO A 96 43.38 -21.20 10.21
C PRO A 96 44.45 -20.88 9.15
N GLY A 97 45.59 -20.34 9.59
CA GLY A 97 46.75 -20.14 8.72
C GLY A 97 47.18 -21.45 8.07
N VAL A 98 47.84 -21.36 6.91
CA VAL A 98 48.34 -22.52 6.15
C VAL A 98 49.36 -23.26 7.03
N LEU A 99 48.99 -24.43 7.54
CA LEU A 99 49.89 -25.30 8.31
C LEU A 99 50.09 -26.65 7.59
N PRO A 100 51.26 -27.28 7.71
CA PRO A 100 51.62 -28.50 6.98
C PRO A 100 50.66 -29.68 7.23
N ARG A 101 50.53 -30.55 6.22
CA ARG A 101 49.62 -31.71 6.14
C ARG A 101 49.71 -32.76 7.28
N ALA A 102 50.63 -32.64 8.24
CA ALA A 102 50.80 -33.64 9.30
C ALA A 102 49.80 -33.51 10.48
N PHE A 103 49.03 -32.43 10.60
CA PHE A 103 48.22 -32.14 11.81
C PHE A 103 46.71 -32.44 11.71
N TRP A 104 46.25 -33.30 10.80
CA TRP A 104 44.80 -33.52 10.58
C TRP A 104 44.04 -34.16 11.76
N LYS A 105 44.68 -34.97 12.62
CA LYS A 105 44.02 -35.53 13.83
C LYS A 105 43.96 -34.55 15.01
N ALA A 106 44.94 -33.63 15.12
CA ALA A 106 44.90 -32.50 16.06
C ALA A 106 43.93 -31.37 15.62
N ARG A 107 43.36 -31.47 14.41
CA ARG A 107 42.53 -30.46 13.74
C ARG A 107 41.09 -30.36 14.25
N ARG A 108 40.53 -31.42 14.83
CA ARG A 108 39.12 -31.43 15.31
C ARG A 108 38.94 -30.81 16.70
N ALA A 109 39.90 -30.95 17.61
CA ALA A 109 39.79 -30.40 18.96
C ALA A 109 39.69 -28.86 19.00
N PRO A 110 40.46 -28.08 18.20
CA PRO A 110 40.29 -26.64 18.12
C PRO A 110 38.97 -26.21 17.46
N GLY A 111 38.49 -26.96 16.45
CA GLY A 111 37.22 -26.70 15.79
C GLY A 111 36.01 -26.91 16.72
N ASN A 112 36.02 -28.00 17.48
CA ASN A 112 34.98 -28.29 18.49
C ASN A 112 35.01 -27.27 19.62
N ARG A 113 36.19 -26.83 20.08
CA ARG A 113 36.32 -25.76 21.08
C ARG A 113 35.79 -24.41 20.58
N ARG A 114 36.04 -24.05 19.31
CA ARG A 114 35.48 -22.81 18.70
C ARG A 114 33.96 -22.88 18.58
N ARG A 115 33.41 -24.02 18.16
CA ARG A 115 31.95 -24.24 18.12
C ARG A 115 31.33 -24.18 19.50
N ALA A 116 31.93 -24.85 20.50
CA ALA A 116 31.45 -24.79 21.89
C ALA A 116 31.47 -23.34 22.45
N ARG A 117 32.53 -22.58 22.18
CA ARG A 117 32.59 -21.14 22.54
C ARG A 117 31.52 -20.31 21.84
N HIS A 118 31.29 -20.56 20.55
CA HIS A 118 30.24 -19.90 19.79
C HIS A 118 28.86 -20.23 20.38
N HIS A 119 28.54 -21.51 20.60
CA HIS A 119 27.28 -21.92 21.22
C HIS A 119 27.07 -21.29 22.59
N GLY A 120 28.06 -21.33 23.49
CA GLY A 120 27.95 -20.67 24.79
C GLY A 120 27.83 -19.15 24.69
N THR A 121 28.38 -18.51 23.65
CA THR A 121 28.15 -17.09 23.39
C THR A 121 26.71 -16.84 22.93
N MET A 122 26.17 -17.68 22.04
CA MET A 122 24.78 -17.56 21.56
C MET A 122 23.76 -17.81 22.68
N GLU A 123 24.00 -18.77 23.57
CA GLU A 123 23.16 -19.03 24.74
C GLU A 123 23.14 -17.81 25.68
N ARG A 124 24.30 -17.26 26.02
CA ARG A 124 24.38 -16.03 26.83
C ARG A 124 23.67 -14.85 26.18
N LEU A 125 23.81 -14.69 24.86
CA LEU A 125 23.11 -13.64 24.11
C LEU A 125 21.59 -13.85 24.17
N ARG A 126 21.11 -15.09 24.08
CA ARG A 126 19.69 -15.42 24.23
C ARG A 126 19.16 -15.05 25.61
N ASP A 127 19.84 -15.44 26.67
CA ASP A 127 19.43 -15.12 28.04
C ASP A 127 19.41 -13.61 28.28
N ARG A 128 20.38 -12.89 27.71
CA ARG A 128 20.44 -11.42 27.76
C ARG A 128 19.26 -10.77 27.03
N ALA A 129 18.90 -11.25 25.84
CA ALA A 129 17.71 -10.75 25.14
C ALA A 129 16.43 -11.00 25.93
N LEU A 130 16.24 -12.21 26.46
CA LEU A 130 15.06 -12.55 27.26
C LEU A 130 14.96 -11.66 28.51
N THR A 131 16.08 -11.41 29.17
CA THR A 131 16.14 -10.49 30.32
C THR A 131 15.74 -9.07 29.90
N ALA A 132 16.29 -8.55 28.81
CA ALA A 132 15.95 -7.22 28.30
C ALA A 132 14.47 -7.09 27.90
N TYR A 133 13.89 -8.13 27.30
CA TYR A 133 12.47 -8.16 26.97
C TYR A 133 11.58 -8.16 28.22
N ARG A 134 11.97 -8.88 29.28
CA ARG A 134 11.24 -8.88 30.57
C ARG A 134 11.30 -7.50 31.23
N GLU A 135 12.48 -6.91 31.31
CA GLU A 135 12.67 -5.56 31.85
C GLU A 135 11.87 -4.52 31.06
N TYR A 136 11.90 -4.61 29.73
CA TYR A 136 11.08 -3.75 28.87
C TYR A 136 9.59 -3.92 29.15
N ARG A 137 9.11 -5.15 29.26
CA ARG A 137 7.70 -5.45 29.58
C ARG A 137 7.29 -4.92 30.95
N GLU A 138 8.17 -4.96 31.94
CA GLU A 138 7.90 -4.39 33.26
C GLU A 138 7.80 -2.86 33.22
N GLN A 139 8.62 -2.19 32.39
CA GLN A 139 8.68 -0.73 32.32
C GLN A 139 7.64 -0.10 31.40
N ALA A 140 7.28 -0.79 30.30
CA ALA A 140 6.45 -0.26 29.22
C ALA A 140 5.33 -1.23 28.77
N GLY A 141 5.05 -2.29 29.52
CA GLY A 141 4.02 -3.28 29.18
C GLY A 141 2.60 -2.70 29.13
N ASP A 142 2.36 -1.59 29.83
CA ASP A 142 1.11 -0.84 29.83
C ASP A 142 0.84 -0.07 28.53
N LEU A 143 1.89 0.23 27.75
CA LEU A 143 1.76 0.93 26.47
C LEU A 143 0.93 0.14 25.46
N THR A 144 1.09 -1.18 25.45
CA THR A 144 0.41 -2.07 24.48
C THR A 144 -1.12 -2.01 24.59
N PRO A 145 -1.74 -2.24 25.76
CA PRO A 145 -3.19 -2.14 25.89
C PRO A 145 -3.71 -0.71 25.64
N LEU A 146 -2.94 0.34 25.95
CA LEU A 146 -3.33 1.72 25.67
C LEU A 146 -3.41 2.01 24.18
N VAL A 147 -2.38 1.62 23.41
CA VAL A 147 -2.37 1.80 21.96
C VAL A 147 -3.48 0.96 21.30
N GLN A 148 -3.72 -0.26 21.77
CA GLN A 148 -4.82 -1.11 21.27
C GLN A 148 -6.18 -0.44 21.51
N ALA A 149 -6.44 0.04 22.72
CA ALA A 149 -7.68 0.73 23.05
C ALA A 149 -7.91 1.98 22.20
N GLU A 150 -6.85 2.78 21.95
CA GLU A 150 -6.98 3.97 21.09
C GLU A 150 -7.25 3.61 19.64
N ARG A 151 -6.60 2.55 19.12
CA ARG A 151 -6.88 2.04 17.78
C ARG A 151 -8.31 1.55 17.65
N GLU A 152 -8.83 0.82 18.62
CA GLU A 152 -10.24 0.39 18.63
C GLU A 152 -11.21 1.58 18.69
N ARG A 153 -10.88 2.63 19.46
CA ARG A 153 -11.67 3.88 19.47
C ARG A 153 -11.64 4.56 18.10
N HIS A 154 -10.48 4.64 17.47
CA HIS A 154 -10.33 5.21 16.14
C HIS A 154 -11.09 4.41 15.07
N GLU A 155 -10.97 3.09 15.07
CA GLU A 155 -11.68 2.20 14.16
C GLU A 155 -13.21 2.29 14.33
N ARG A 156 -13.71 2.38 15.58
CA ARG A 156 -15.13 2.64 15.85
C ARG A 156 -15.58 3.99 15.28
N ARG A 157 -14.83 5.07 15.50
CA ARG A 157 -15.14 6.39 14.92
C ARG A 157 -15.21 6.34 13.39
N LEU A 158 -14.26 5.66 12.74
CA LEU A 158 -14.28 5.49 11.28
C LEU A 158 -15.47 4.65 10.82
N HIS A 159 -15.82 3.59 11.54
CA HIS A 159 -16.98 2.77 11.23
C HIS A 159 -18.29 3.57 11.36
N GLU A 160 -18.46 4.33 12.43
CA GLU A 160 -19.61 5.22 12.64
C GLU A 160 -19.71 6.29 11.55
N LEU A 161 -18.58 6.92 11.17
CA LEU A 161 -18.55 7.89 10.08
C LEU A 161 -18.93 7.27 8.75
N ARG A 162 -18.45 6.05 8.45
CA ARG A 162 -18.84 5.32 7.23
C ARG A 162 -20.32 4.96 7.24
N ALA A 163 -20.85 4.52 8.37
CA ALA A 163 -22.27 4.21 8.52
C ALA A 163 -23.14 5.45 8.28
N ARG A 164 -22.77 6.61 8.85
CA ARG A 164 -23.46 7.89 8.62
C ARG A 164 -23.41 8.33 7.15
N MET A 165 -22.24 8.24 6.51
CA MET A 165 -22.12 8.57 5.09
C MET A 165 -22.94 7.62 4.20
N GLU A 166 -23.03 6.34 4.57
CA GLU A 166 -23.84 5.38 3.84
C GLU A 166 -25.35 5.63 4.02
N GLU A 167 -25.78 5.97 5.24
CA GLU A 167 -27.17 6.35 5.54
C GLU A 167 -27.58 7.60 4.76
N GLU A 168 -26.77 8.66 4.82
CA GLU A 168 -26.99 9.90 4.06
C GLU A 168 -27.05 9.62 2.55
N ARG A 169 -26.18 8.75 2.04
CA ARG A 169 -26.24 8.32 0.64
C ARG A 169 -27.54 7.59 0.33
N ARG A 170 -28.00 6.67 1.20
CA ARG A 170 -29.26 5.92 1.00
C ARG A 170 -30.49 6.84 0.99
N GLU A 171 -30.47 7.93 1.76
CA GLU A 171 -31.54 8.92 1.76
C GLU A 171 -31.57 9.78 0.50
N ARG A 172 -30.39 10.16 -0.03
CA ARG A 172 -30.27 11.01 -1.23
C ARG A 172 -30.47 10.25 -2.53
N GLU A 173 -30.01 8.99 -2.60
CA GLU A 173 -29.99 8.17 -3.81
C GLU A 173 -31.35 8.08 -4.53
N PRO A 174 -32.51 7.90 -3.87
CA PRO A 174 -33.80 7.87 -4.56
C PRO A 174 -34.16 9.20 -5.23
N GLY A 175 -33.86 10.32 -4.56
CA GLY A 175 -34.09 11.66 -5.11
C GLY A 175 -33.18 11.96 -6.30
N GLU A 176 -31.90 11.60 -6.19
CA GLU A 176 -30.94 11.73 -7.28
C GLU A 176 -31.29 10.83 -8.48
N ARG A 177 -31.72 9.58 -8.24
CA ARG A 177 -32.21 8.68 -9.28
C ARG A 177 -33.44 9.24 -10.00
N ALA A 178 -34.41 9.76 -9.24
CA ALA A 178 -35.59 10.38 -9.82
C ALA A 178 -35.22 11.62 -10.67
N ALA A 179 -34.29 12.45 -10.19
CA ALA A 179 -33.81 13.61 -10.94
C ALA A 179 -33.08 13.21 -12.23
N ARG A 180 -32.23 12.18 -12.20
CA ARG A 180 -31.53 11.66 -13.37
C ARG A 180 -32.49 11.07 -14.41
N ALA A 181 -33.46 10.27 -13.99
CA ALA A 181 -34.48 9.73 -14.88
C ALA A 181 -35.36 10.85 -15.48
N ALA A 182 -35.70 11.87 -14.71
CA ALA A 182 -36.45 13.03 -15.20
C ALA A 182 -35.65 13.84 -16.23
N ALA A 183 -34.34 14.05 -16.00
CA ALA A 183 -33.46 14.72 -16.95
C ALA A 183 -33.40 13.99 -18.31
N MET A 184 -33.40 12.64 -18.28
CA MET A 184 -33.47 11.82 -19.49
C MET A 184 -34.82 11.87 -20.21
N THR A 185 -35.90 12.30 -19.56
CA THR A 185 -37.22 12.39 -20.21
C THR A 185 -37.33 13.61 -21.13
N GLY A 186 -36.65 14.71 -20.80
CA GLY A 186 -36.57 15.91 -21.66
C GLY A 186 -35.44 15.86 -22.69
N ALA A 187 -34.36 15.14 -22.39
CA ALA A 187 -33.16 15.09 -23.23
C ALA A 187 -33.28 14.51 -24.67
N PRO A 188 -34.25 13.64 -25.04
CA PRO A 188 -34.29 13.04 -26.38
C PRO A 188 -34.60 14.12 -27.44
N GLY A 189 -33.60 14.47 -28.25
CA GLY A 189 -33.70 15.51 -29.29
C GLY A 189 -33.42 16.94 -28.80
N GLU A 190 -33.14 17.15 -27.52
CA GLU A 190 -32.75 18.47 -27.00
C GLU A 190 -31.24 18.73 -27.13
N PRO A 191 -30.82 19.98 -27.41
CA PRO A 191 -29.41 20.36 -27.52
C PRO A 191 -28.77 20.54 -26.13
N VAL A 192 -28.79 19.49 -25.31
CA VAL A 192 -28.29 19.47 -23.93
C VAL A 192 -27.13 18.50 -23.75
N TRP A 193 -26.62 17.95 -24.84
CA TRP A 193 -25.50 17.00 -24.84
C TRP A 193 -24.18 17.71 -25.12
N ALA A 194 -23.13 17.08 -24.64
CA ALA A 194 -21.77 17.56 -24.78
C ALA A 194 -20.83 16.38 -24.99
N TYR A 195 -19.67 16.64 -25.56
CA TYR A 195 -18.57 15.68 -25.55
C TYR A 195 -17.25 16.36 -25.27
N THR A 196 -16.31 15.57 -24.74
CA THR A 196 -14.92 15.96 -24.56
C THR A 196 -14.02 14.87 -25.14
N VAL A 197 -13.12 15.27 -26.05
CA VAL A 197 -12.06 14.37 -26.55
C VAL A 197 -10.83 14.56 -25.67
N HIS A 198 -10.51 13.55 -24.88
CA HIS A 198 -9.27 13.52 -24.10
C HIS A 198 -8.16 12.94 -24.96
N GLU A 199 -7.07 13.69 -25.07
CA GLU A 199 -5.89 13.24 -25.80
C GLU A 199 -5.18 12.08 -25.10
N HIS A 200 -4.38 11.34 -25.88
CA HIS A 200 -3.56 10.26 -25.37
C HIS A 200 -2.56 10.79 -24.33
N THR A 201 -2.52 10.18 -23.16
CA THR A 201 -1.50 10.45 -22.13
C THR A 201 -0.57 9.25 -22.01
N SER A 202 0.57 9.38 -21.32
CA SER A 202 1.50 8.27 -21.12
C SER A 202 0.87 7.03 -20.45
N THR A 203 -0.29 7.19 -19.80
CA THR A 203 -0.95 6.15 -19.01
C THR A 203 -2.33 5.76 -19.52
N LEU A 204 -3.00 6.59 -20.33
CA LEU A 204 -4.38 6.36 -20.78
C LEU A 204 -4.52 6.56 -22.29
N PRO A 205 -5.24 5.66 -22.98
CA PRO A 205 -5.55 5.83 -24.39
C PRO A 205 -6.44 7.05 -24.61
N ARG A 206 -6.45 7.55 -25.85
CA ARG A 206 -7.36 8.59 -26.30
C ARG A 206 -8.81 8.13 -26.09
N ARG A 207 -9.68 9.04 -25.62
CA ARG A 207 -11.07 8.70 -25.30
C ARG A 207 -12.03 9.85 -25.62
N PHE A 208 -13.24 9.47 -26.04
CA PHE A 208 -14.36 10.35 -26.36
C PHE A 208 -15.39 10.23 -25.24
N GLU A 209 -15.49 11.23 -24.37
CA GLU A 209 -16.41 11.21 -23.23
C GLU A 209 -17.67 12.01 -23.53
N ILE A 210 -18.83 11.37 -23.47
CA ILE A 210 -20.16 11.92 -23.71
C ILE A 210 -20.79 12.35 -22.37
N SER A 211 -21.38 13.53 -22.34
CA SER A 211 -22.03 14.08 -21.14
C SER A 211 -23.38 14.71 -21.47
N LEU A 212 -24.35 14.51 -20.58
CA LEU A 212 -25.63 15.19 -20.54
C LEU A 212 -25.52 16.36 -19.56
N GLN A 213 -25.65 17.60 -20.05
CA GLN A 213 -25.36 18.81 -19.28
C GLN A 213 -26.32 19.05 -18.11
N THR A 214 -27.51 18.46 -18.16
CA THR A 214 -28.51 18.58 -17.10
C THR A 214 -28.18 17.75 -15.85
N VAL A 215 -27.30 16.75 -15.96
CA VAL A 215 -26.89 15.87 -14.84
C VAL A 215 -25.38 15.85 -14.61
N SER A 216 -24.59 16.31 -15.56
CA SER A 216 -23.13 16.34 -15.49
C SER A 216 -22.59 17.75 -15.69
N GLU A 217 -21.75 18.22 -14.77
CA GLU A 217 -20.92 19.40 -15.02
C GLU A 217 -19.92 19.09 -16.15
N VAL A 218 -20.06 19.78 -17.28
CA VAL A 218 -19.05 19.73 -18.34
C VAL A 218 -17.90 20.65 -17.93
N ARG A 219 -16.85 20.06 -17.34
CA ARG A 219 -15.66 20.81 -16.94
C ARG A 219 -14.68 20.91 -18.09
N ASP A 220 -14.36 22.14 -18.50
CA ASP A 220 -13.20 22.39 -19.32
C ASP A 220 -11.94 22.14 -18.48
N THR A 221 -11.29 21.01 -18.72
CA THR A 221 -10.06 20.61 -18.03
C THR A 221 -8.81 21.19 -18.70
N GLY A 222 -8.96 21.96 -19.78
CA GLY A 222 -7.86 22.49 -20.59
C GLY A 222 -7.06 21.42 -21.32
N ARG A 223 -7.53 20.16 -21.33
CA ARG A 223 -6.84 18.98 -21.91
C ARG A 223 -7.62 18.30 -23.05
N GLY A 224 -8.56 19.00 -23.66
CA GLY A 224 -9.38 18.44 -24.73
C GLY A 224 -10.30 19.47 -25.36
N LEU A 225 -10.79 19.14 -26.56
CA LEU A 225 -11.85 19.92 -27.20
C LEU A 225 -13.18 19.58 -26.53
N VAL A 226 -13.75 20.55 -25.84
CA VAL A 226 -15.09 20.47 -25.25
C VAL A 226 -16.09 21.08 -26.23
N ARG A 227 -17.13 20.34 -26.59
CA ARG A 227 -18.29 20.87 -27.32
C ARG A 227 -19.57 20.61 -26.53
N THR A 228 -20.46 21.60 -26.51
CA THR A 228 -21.67 21.64 -25.69
C THR A 228 -22.87 22.10 -26.52
N GLY A 229 -24.07 21.88 -26.02
CA GLY A 229 -25.29 22.36 -26.69
C GLY A 229 -25.65 21.54 -27.93
N LEU A 230 -25.32 20.25 -27.93
CA LEU A 230 -25.47 19.34 -29.06
C LEU A 230 -26.68 18.42 -28.86
N THR A 231 -27.27 17.95 -29.96
CA THR A 231 -28.23 16.84 -29.91
C THR A 231 -27.49 15.49 -29.83
N PRO A 232 -28.15 14.39 -29.44
CA PRO A 232 -27.54 13.05 -29.47
C PRO A 232 -26.97 12.68 -30.84
N GLU A 233 -27.67 13.03 -31.92
CA GLU A 233 -27.26 12.74 -33.30
C GLU A 233 -26.01 13.52 -33.70
N GLU A 234 -25.89 14.77 -33.28
CA GLU A 234 -24.69 15.59 -33.51
C GLU A 234 -23.47 15.04 -32.75
N VAL A 235 -23.67 14.56 -31.52
CA VAL A 235 -22.62 13.86 -30.77
C VAL A 235 -22.21 12.56 -31.45
N GLN A 236 -23.17 11.80 -31.98
CA GLN A 236 -22.90 10.56 -32.71
C GLN A 236 -22.17 10.82 -34.04
N ALA A 237 -22.52 11.90 -34.75
CA ALA A 237 -21.81 12.34 -35.94
C ALA A 237 -20.35 12.71 -35.62
N ALA A 238 -20.13 13.50 -34.56
CA ALA A 238 -18.79 13.85 -34.09
C ALA A 238 -17.96 12.62 -33.66
N LEU A 239 -18.58 11.65 -32.98
CA LEU A 239 -17.92 10.39 -32.65
C LEU A 239 -17.51 9.61 -33.91
N THR A 240 -18.33 9.64 -34.95
CA THR A 240 -18.05 8.97 -36.23
C THR A 240 -16.85 9.61 -36.92
N GLU A 241 -16.81 10.94 -36.97
CA GLU A 241 -15.68 11.73 -37.49
C GLU A 241 -14.39 11.45 -36.70
N GLU A 242 -14.46 11.38 -35.37
CA GLU A 242 -13.30 11.05 -34.54
C GLU A 242 -12.82 9.61 -34.76
N ARG A 243 -13.74 8.67 -35.05
CA ARG A 243 -13.38 7.28 -35.38
C ARG A 243 -12.77 7.10 -36.75
N GLU A 244 -13.03 7.99 -37.70
CA GLU A 244 -12.30 8.03 -38.97
C GLU A 244 -10.83 8.42 -38.76
N ARG A 245 -10.54 9.26 -37.75
CA ARG A 245 -9.18 9.66 -37.36
C ARG A 245 -8.50 8.62 -36.47
N ASP A 246 -9.21 8.09 -35.49
CA ASP A 246 -8.73 7.09 -34.55
C ASP A 246 -9.80 6.00 -34.35
N ARG A 247 -9.64 4.91 -35.11
CA ARG A 247 -10.56 3.77 -35.11
C ARG A 247 -10.75 3.14 -33.73
N TYR A 248 -9.80 3.33 -32.81
CA TYR A 248 -9.77 2.67 -31.51
C TYR A 248 -10.04 3.61 -30.33
N ILE A 249 -10.54 4.83 -30.59
CA ILE A 249 -10.93 5.75 -29.53
C ILE A 249 -12.01 5.11 -28.64
N ALA A 250 -11.74 5.08 -27.32
CA ALA A 250 -12.68 4.55 -26.34
C ALA A 250 -13.84 5.54 -26.13
N VAL A 251 -15.06 5.04 -25.95
CA VAL A 251 -16.24 5.89 -25.72
C VAL A 251 -16.66 5.79 -24.26
N LEU A 252 -16.49 6.93 -23.59
CA LEU A 252 -16.93 7.32 -22.26
C LEU A 252 -18.39 7.79 -22.22
N TRP A 253 -19.17 7.42 -21.20
CA TRP A 253 -20.15 8.37 -20.66
C TRP A 253 -19.61 8.90 -19.34
N SER A 254 -19.78 10.20 -19.09
CA SER A 254 -19.49 10.75 -17.77
C SER A 254 -20.35 10.02 -16.73
N ARG A 255 -19.85 9.95 -15.49
CA ARG A 255 -20.44 9.10 -14.45
C ARG A 255 -21.95 9.29 -14.29
N GLU A 256 -22.42 10.53 -14.16
CA GLU A 256 -23.84 10.84 -13.96
C GLU A 256 -24.67 10.62 -15.22
N THR A 257 -24.11 10.87 -16.41
CA THR A 257 -24.77 10.57 -17.69
C THR A 257 -24.95 9.07 -17.89
N GLY A 258 -23.93 8.28 -17.57
CA GLY A 258 -24.00 6.82 -17.62
C GLY A 258 -25.03 6.27 -16.63
N LEU A 259 -25.11 6.83 -15.42
CA LEU A 259 -26.15 6.49 -14.45
C LEU A 259 -27.55 6.84 -14.99
N ALA A 260 -27.73 8.05 -15.51
CA ALA A 260 -29.00 8.49 -16.06
C ALA A 260 -29.47 7.59 -17.21
N LEU A 261 -28.58 7.24 -18.14
CA LEU A 261 -28.88 6.30 -19.24
C LEU A 261 -29.31 4.92 -18.73
N ARG A 262 -28.62 4.37 -17.72
CA ARG A 262 -28.97 3.07 -17.14
C ARG A 262 -30.29 3.09 -16.38
N GLU A 263 -30.59 4.18 -15.69
CA GLU A 263 -31.81 4.32 -14.90
C GLU A 263 -33.03 4.59 -15.78
N TRP A 264 -32.85 5.27 -16.90
CA TRP A 264 -33.89 5.55 -17.89
C TRP A 264 -34.22 4.35 -18.77
N HIS A 265 -33.22 3.59 -19.23
CA HIS A 265 -33.41 2.52 -20.20
C HIS A 265 -33.63 1.14 -19.55
N GLU A 266 -34.64 0.39 -20.01
CA GLU A 266 -35.08 -0.88 -19.41
C GLU A 266 -33.96 -1.93 -19.26
N SER A 267 -33.02 -2.00 -20.22
CA SER A 267 -31.92 -2.97 -20.17
C SER A 267 -30.85 -2.67 -19.11
N GLY A 268 -30.86 -1.47 -18.52
CA GLY A 268 -29.80 -1.03 -17.60
C GLY A 268 -28.42 -0.91 -18.22
N ARG A 269 -28.30 -0.84 -19.56
CA ARG A 269 -27.03 -0.70 -20.30
C ARG A 269 -26.95 0.63 -21.03
N GLU A 270 -25.85 1.35 -20.81
CA GLU A 270 -25.56 2.65 -21.44
C GLU A 270 -25.57 2.58 -22.97
N THR A 271 -24.95 1.53 -23.54
CA THR A 271 -24.88 1.35 -25.00
C THR A 271 -26.24 1.10 -25.63
N GLY A 272 -27.13 0.40 -24.93
CA GLY A 272 -28.50 0.15 -25.38
C GLY A 272 -29.33 1.44 -25.35
N ALA A 273 -29.24 2.18 -24.24
CA ALA A 273 -29.85 3.50 -24.10
C ALA A 273 -29.38 4.48 -25.19
N TRP A 274 -28.08 4.50 -25.46
CA TRP A 274 -27.50 5.34 -26.51
C TRP A 274 -27.97 4.93 -27.92
N GLN A 275 -28.10 3.62 -28.17
CA GLN A 275 -28.67 3.11 -29.42
C GLN A 275 -30.13 3.53 -29.57
N GLU A 276 -30.92 3.50 -28.50
CA GLU A 276 -32.32 3.97 -28.56
C GLU A 276 -32.39 5.47 -28.88
N LEU A 277 -31.50 6.29 -28.31
CA LEU A 277 -31.46 7.73 -28.57
C LEU A 277 -31.01 8.08 -29.99
N THR A 278 -30.00 7.39 -30.52
CA THR A 278 -29.32 7.80 -31.77
C THR A 278 -29.61 6.89 -32.96
N GLY A 279 -30.23 5.73 -32.73
CA GLY A 279 -30.37 4.65 -33.70
C GLY A 279 -29.07 3.88 -33.99
N VAL A 280 -27.94 4.25 -33.37
CA VAL A 280 -26.62 3.68 -33.67
C VAL A 280 -26.05 2.94 -32.46
N LEU A 281 -25.75 1.65 -32.63
CA LEU A 281 -25.06 0.88 -31.62
C LEU A 281 -23.56 1.23 -31.60
N VAL A 282 -23.09 1.74 -30.47
CA VAL A 282 -21.68 2.07 -30.25
C VAL A 282 -20.99 0.93 -29.49
N ASP A 283 -19.84 0.47 -30.00
CA ASP A 283 -18.88 -0.32 -29.23
C ASP A 283 -18.03 0.62 -28.34
N PRO A 284 -18.18 0.62 -27.01
CA PRO A 284 -17.46 1.57 -26.14
C PRO A 284 -15.96 1.28 -26.05
N TRP A 285 -15.54 0.05 -26.34
CA TRP A 285 -14.16 -0.39 -26.17
C TRP A 285 -13.70 -1.19 -27.39
N PRO A 286 -13.52 -0.51 -28.54
CA PRO A 286 -13.10 -1.17 -29.77
C PRO A 286 -11.79 -1.95 -29.56
N ARG A 287 -11.84 -3.26 -29.79
CA ARG A 287 -10.69 -4.14 -29.57
C ARG A 287 -9.59 -3.83 -30.56
N ILE A 288 -8.38 -3.57 -30.05
CA ILE A 288 -7.18 -3.47 -30.87
C ILE A 288 -6.74 -4.88 -31.28
N THR A 289 -7.24 -5.38 -32.40
CA THR A 289 -6.86 -6.70 -32.93
C THR A 289 -5.45 -6.70 -33.55
N GLU A 290 -4.93 -5.53 -33.93
CA GLU A 290 -3.63 -5.37 -34.59
C GLU A 290 -2.43 -5.26 -33.62
N GLN A 291 -2.67 -5.24 -32.31
CA GLN A 291 -1.60 -5.19 -31.29
C GLN A 291 -0.88 -6.54 -31.06
N SER A 292 -1.16 -7.55 -31.89
CA SER A 292 -0.41 -8.80 -31.93
C SER A 292 0.99 -8.67 -32.56
N ARG A 293 1.39 -7.49 -33.07
CA ARG A 293 2.74 -7.27 -33.63
C ARG A 293 3.72 -6.45 -32.79
N TRP A 294 3.27 -5.73 -31.76
CA TRP A 294 4.14 -4.77 -31.05
C TRP A 294 4.42 -5.08 -29.57
N LYS A 295 3.83 -6.15 -29.01
CA LYS A 295 4.12 -6.60 -27.64
C LYS A 295 5.06 -7.82 -27.54
N GLN A 296 5.78 -8.18 -28.61
CA GLN A 296 6.73 -9.30 -28.60
C GLN A 296 8.21 -8.93 -28.41
N HIS A 297 8.55 -7.66 -28.16
CA HIS A 297 9.95 -7.28 -27.89
C HIS A 297 10.05 -6.40 -26.65
N PHE A 298 10.29 -7.03 -25.49
CA PHE A 298 11.33 -6.70 -24.49
C PHE A 298 11.21 -7.62 -23.26
N HIS A 299 11.26 -8.94 -23.47
CA HIS A 299 11.94 -9.83 -22.55
C HIS A 299 13.06 -10.48 -23.35
N GLY A 300 14.20 -9.78 -23.41
CA GLY A 300 15.43 -10.38 -23.90
C GLY A 300 15.76 -11.64 -23.09
N PRO A 301 16.43 -12.63 -23.69
CA PRO A 301 16.73 -13.89 -23.01
C PRO A 301 17.55 -13.60 -21.74
N SER A 302 16.98 -13.94 -20.58
CA SER A 302 17.73 -13.99 -19.32
C SER A 302 18.65 -15.21 -19.35
N SER A 303 19.90 -15.01 -19.80
CA SER A 303 21.00 -15.98 -19.76
C SER A 303 22.29 -15.20 -20.05
N ASN A 304 23.44 -15.34 -19.40
CA ASN A 304 23.94 -16.05 -18.21
C ASN A 304 25.39 -15.57 -18.04
N TYR A 305 25.90 -15.32 -16.82
CA TYR A 305 27.30 -15.48 -16.37
C TYR A 305 27.27 -15.18 -14.86
N PHE A 306 27.56 -16.06 -13.90
CA PHE A 306 28.72 -16.95 -13.77
C PHE A 306 28.45 -17.96 -12.64
N SER A 307 28.42 -19.27 -12.93
CA SER A 307 28.61 -20.34 -11.94
C SER A 307 30.00 -20.92 -12.16
N PRO A 308 30.94 -20.81 -11.20
CA PRO A 308 32.17 -21.57 -11.26
C PRO A 308 32.06 -22.82 -10.38
N GLY A 309 32.17 -23.99 -11.04
CA GLY A 309 32.94 -25.09 -10.48
C GLY A 309 32.19 -26.39 -10.21
N GLY A 310 31.87 -27.13 -11.27
CA GLY A 310 31.98 -28.58 -11.22
C GLY A 310 33.45 -28.98 -11.47
N PHE A 311 34.02 -29.77 -10.57
CA PHE A 311 35.12 -30.68 -10.87
C PHE A 311 34.76 -32.01 -10.21
N GLY A 312 34.57 -33.03 -11.05
CA GLY A 312 34.55 -34.42 -10.62
C GLY A 312 35.97 -34.98 -10.54
N ALA A 313 36.20 -35.82 -9.54
CA ALA A 313 36.99 -37.06 -9.55
C ALA A 313 36.75 -37.74 -8.20
#